data_AF-A0A6P1CZU0-F1
#
_entry.id   AF-A0A6P1CZU0-F1
#
_cell.length_a   1.000
_cell.length_b   1.000
_cell.length_c   1.000
_cell.angle_alpha   90.00
_cell.angle_beta   90.00
_cell.angle_gamma   90.00
#
_symmetry.space_group_name_H-M   'P 1'
#
loop_
_entity.id
_entity.type
_entity.pdbx_description
1 polymer ?
#
loop_
_entity_poly.entity_id
_entity_poly.type
_entity_poly.pdbx_seq_one_letter_code
_entity_poly.pdbx_strand_id
1 'polypeptide(L)'
;FGHAVDINVGDGVRELLGSRKPRGWAEFGAQVMEMFWSRPEVISKYARHYDTGEPMPPNMVAALLASKQSRLGVGTSRNFSYTVTDLLHH
;
A
#
# COMPACT_ATOMS: atom_id res chain seq x y z
N PHE A 1 -5.35 -5.50 1.40
CA PHE A 1 -4.99 -6.50 2.44
C PHE A 1 -4.92 -5.87 3.83
N GLY A 2 -4.33 -4.68 4.03
CA GLY A 2 -4.22 -4.11 5.38
C GLY A 2 -5.53 -3.83 6.12
N HIS A 3 -6.59 -3.36 5.44
CA HIS A 3 -7.92 -3.28 6.07
C HIS A 3 -8.43 -4.66 6.55
N ALA A 4 -8.13 -5.74 5.83
CA ALA A 4 -8.55 -7.09 6.25
C ALA A 4 -7.78 -7.56 7.49
N VAL A 5 -6.48 -7.24 7.59
CA VAL A 5 -5.70 -7.51 8.81
C VAL A 5 -6.28 -6.76 10.01
N ASP A 6 -6.55 -5.47 9.83
CA ASP A 6 -7.12 -4.61 10.86
C ASP A 6 -8.54 -5.05 11.31
N ILE A 7 -9.37 -5.58 10.40
CA ILE A 7 -10.68 -6.17 10.75
C ILE A 7 -10.53 -7.51 11.48
N ASN A 8 -9.65 -8.39 11.02
CA ASN A 8 -9.58 -9.78 11.49
C ASN A 8 -8.77 -9.94 12.79
N VAL A 9 -7.84 -9.03 13.07
CA VAL A 9 -6.94 -9.11 14.24
C VAL A 9 -7.35 -8.10 15.34
N GLY A 10 -8.23 -7.16 15.03
CA GLY A 10 -8.70 -6.17 16.00
C GLY A 10 -9.61 -6.78 17.07
N ASP A 11 -9.29 -6.52 18.35
CA ASP A 11 -10.03 -7.03 19.53
C ASP A 11 -11.03 -6.00 20.11
N GLY A 12 -11.31 -4.92 19.36
CA GLY A 12 -12.15 -3.80 19.81
C GLY A 12 -13.67 -4.06 19.69
N VAL A 13 -14.47 -3.18 20.31
CA VAL A 13 -15.93 -3.13 20.13
C VAL A 13 -16.21 -3.18 18.62
N ARG A 14 -17.15 -4.02 18.18
CA ARG A 14 -17.46 -4.27 16.76
C ARG A 14 -17.74 -3.00 15.95
N GLU A 15 -18.04 -1.90 16.63
CA GLU A 15 -18.21 -0.53 16.11
C GLU A 15 -16.91 0.23 15.80
N LEU A 16 -15.75 -0.23 16.28
CA LEU A 16 -14.43 0.32 16.00
C LEU A 16 -13.60 -0.60 15.08
N LEU A 17 -14.15 -1.74 14.67
CA LEU A 17 -13.51 -2.64 13.71
C LEU A 17 -13.83 -2.18 12.28
N GLY A 18 -12.82 -2.20 11.41
CA GLY A 18 -12.98 -1.83 10.00
C GLY A 18 -13.34 -0.36 9.73
N SER A 19 -14.34 -0.13 8.86
CA SER A 19 -14.71 1.15 8.26
C SER A 19 -15.51 2.11 9.15
N ARG A 20 -15.67 1.80 10.44
CA ARG A 20 -16.37 2.64 11.42
C ARG A 20 -15.45 3.52 12.28
N LYS A 21 -14.13 3.47 12.03
CA LYS A 21 -13.14 4.37 12.64
C LYS A 21 -13.18 5.75 11.98
N PRO A 22 -12.67 6.82 12.64
CA PRO A 22 -12.40 8.08 11.96
C PRO A 22 -11.66 7.83 10.65
N ARG A 23 -12.13 8.39 9.54
CA ARG A 23 -11.66 8.05 8.18
C ARG A 23 -10.13 8.14 8.04
N GLY A 24 -9.51 9.16 8.63
CA GLY A 24 -8.06 9.33 8.61
C GLY A 24 -7.29 8.19 9.31
N TRP A 25 -7.88 7.52 10.30
CA TRP A 25 -7.25 6.39 11.00
C TRP A 25 -7.53 5.05 10.30
N ALA A 26 -8.65 4.91 9.60
CA ALA A 26 -9.00 3.68 8.88
C ALA A 26 -7.97 3.32 7.78
N GLU A 27 -7.34 4.33 7.17
CA GLU A 27 -6.32 4.15 6.12
C GLU A 27 -4.94 3.78 6.65
N PHE A 28 -4.63 4.10 7.91
CA PHE A 28 -3.28 3.90 8.47
C PHE A 28 -2.83 2.43 8.34
N GLY A 29 -3.68 1.49 8.76
CA GLY A 29 -3.36 0.05 8.68
C GLY A 29 -3.17 -0.45 7.24
N ALA A 30 -3.93 0.10 6.28
CA ALA A 30 -3.75 -0.24 4.87
C ALA A 30 -2.41 0.27 4.33
N GLN A 31 -2.08 1.54 4.57
CA GLN A 31 -0.85 2.16 4.08
C GLN A 31 0.41 1.55 4.70
N VAL A 32 0.40 1.20 5.98
CA VAL A 32 1.51 0.49 6.63
C VAL A 32 1.77 -0.85 5.94
N MET A 33 0.71 -1.58 5.60
CA MET A 33 0.86 -2.88 4.92
C MET A 33 1.43 -2.76 3.51
N GLU A 34 1.21 -1.63 2.82
CA GLU A 34 1.84 -1.35 1.53
C GLU A 34 3.36 -1.16 1.60
N MET A 35 3.94 -0.90 2.78
CA MET A 35 5.40 -0.77 2.88
C MET A 35 6.12 -2.10 2.63
N PHE A 36 5.47 -3.22 2.93
CA PHE A 36 6.10 -4.54 2.94
C PHE A 36 6.31 -5.14 1.55
N TRP A 37 5.47 -4.82 0.55
CA TRP A 37 5.59 -5.45 -0.77
C TRP A 37 6.96 -5.18 -1.41
N SER A 38 7.50 -3.97 -1.19
CA SER A 38 8.75 -3.51 -1.80
C SER A 38 10.01 -3.99 -1.07
N ARG A 39 9.88 -4.79 -0.01
CA ARG A 39 11.05 -5.34 0.70
C ARG A 39 11.66 -6.47 -0.13
N PRO A 40 12.99 -6.50 -0.37
CA PRO A 40 13.63 -7.54 -1.20
C PRO A 40 13.27 -8.97 -0.80
N GLU A 41 13.19 -9.23 0.51
CA GLU A 41 12.82 -10.52 1.10
C GLU A 41 11.34 -10.91 0.91
N VAL A 42 10.49 -9.95 0.56
CA VAL A 42 9.08 -10.19 0.20
C VAL A 42 8.96 -10.36 -1.31
N ILE A 43 9.62 -9.50 -2.11
CA ILE A 43 9.68 -9.59 -3.58
C ILE A 43 10.13 -10.99 -4.03
N SER A 44 11.20 -11.52 -3.41
CA SER A 44 11.72 -12.85 -3.76
C SER A 44 10.72 -14.01 -3.53
N LYS A 45 9.68 -13.79 -2.69
CA LYS A 45 8.66 -14.80 -2.41
C LYS A 45 7.58 -14.85 -3.48
N TYR A 46 7.22 -13.72 -4.09
CA TYR A 46 6.08 -13.64 -5.02
C TYR A 46 6.44 -13.25 -6.46
N ALA A 47 7.56 -12.57 -6.70
CA ALA A 47 7.93 -12.10 -8.03
C ALA A 47 8.57 -13.24 -8.85
N ARG A 48 7.71 -14.03 -9.49
CA ARG A 48 8.08 -15.19 -10.32
C ARG A 48 7.46 -15.08 -11.70
N HIS A 49 8.13 -15.61 -12.71
CA HIS A 49 7.57 -15.72 -14.05
C HIS A 49 6.35 -16.65 -14.02
N TYR A 50 5.25 -16.27 -14.70
CA TYR A 50 3.98 -16.99 -14.60
C TYR A 50 4.04 -18.38 -15.27
N ASP A 51 4.72 -18.51 -16.42
CA ASP A 51 4.92 -19.82 -17.07
C ASP A 51 6.02 -20.68 -16.42
N THR A 52 7.22 -20.11 -16.19
CA THR A 52 8.39 -20.90 -15.79
C THR A 52 8.58 -21.01 -14.26
N GLY A 53 7.94 -20.15 -13.46
CA GLY A 53 8.12 -20.09 -12.01
C GLY A 53 9.46 -19.52 -11.54
N GLU A 54 10.35 -19.18 -12.47
CA GLU A 54 11.68 -18.62 -12.19
C GLU A 54 11.56 -17.27 -11.45
N PRO A 55 12.36 -17.03 -10.40
CA PRO A 55 12.31 -15.78 -9.66
C PRO A 55 12.81 -14.59 -10.50
N MET A 56 12.31 -13.39 -10.17
CA MET A 56 12.80 -12.15 -10.77
C MET A 56 14.32 -12.00 -10.54
N PRO A 57 15.12 -11.76 -11.59
CA PRO A 57 16.56 -11.55 -11.47
C PRO A 57 16.93 -10.41 -10.50
N PRO A 58 18.01 -10.53 -9.70
CA PRO A 58 18.39 -9.52 -8.71
C PRO A 58 18.63 -8.11 -9.28
N ASN A 59 19.18 -8.02 -10.49
CA ASN A 59 19.38 -6.74 -11.18
C ASN A 59 18.05 -6.04 -11.53
N MET A 60 17.01 -6.81 -11.88
CA MET A 60 15.66 -6.26 -12.13
C MET A 60 14.99 -5.82 -10.83
N VAL A 61 15.17 -6.55 -9.72
CA VAL A 61 14.69 -6.13 -8.39
C VAL A 61 15.34 -4.80 -8.00
N ALA A 62 16.66 -4.67 -8.17
CA ALA A 62 17.37 -3.42 -7.88
C ALA A 62 16.85 -2.25 -8.74
N ALA A 63 16.64 -2.46 -10.04
CA ALA A 63 16.09 -1.46 -10.95
C ALA A 63 14.65 -1.06 -10.55
N LEU A 64 13.81 -2.03 -10.19
CA LEU A 64 12.45 -1.79 -9.70
C LEU A 64 12.45 -0.89 -8.47
N LEU A 65 13.30 -1.20 -7.48
CA LEU A 65 13.38 -0.42 -6.25
C LEU A 65 13.93 0.99 -6.49
N ALA A 66 14.93 1.13 -7.34
CA ALA A 66 15.44 2.44 -7.76
C ALA A 66 14.37 3.29 -8.47
N SER A 67 13.47 2.65 -9.23
CA SER A 67 12.38 3.33 -9.93
C SER A 67 11.21 3.76 -9.02
N LYS A 68 11.17 3.35 -7.76
CA LYS A 68 10.01 3.58 -6.86
C LYS A 68 9.68 5.07 -6.66
N GLN A 69 10.69 5.93 -6.73
CA GLN A 69 10.51 7.38 -6.60
C GLN A 69 10.15 8.05 -7.94
N SER A 70 10.25 7.33 -9.06
CA SER A 70 9.83 7.84 -10.34
C SER A 70 8.33 8.14 -10.27
N ARG A 71 7.95 9.37 -10.64
CA ARG A 71 6.55 9.85 -10.65
C ARG A 71 5.88 10.06 -9.30
N LEU A 72 6.60 9.94 -8.17
CA LEU A 72 6.04 10.24 -6.85
C LEU A 72 5.41 11.64 -6.80
N GLY A 73 6.07 12.64 -7.41
CA GLY A 73 5.56 14.01 -7.50
C GLY A 73 4.18 14.10 -8.14
N VAL A 74 3.93 13.40 -9.25
CA VAL A 74 2.62 13.40 -9.93
C VAL A 74 1.55 12.76 -9.04
N GLY A 75 1.88 11.65 -8.38
CA GLY A 75 0.96 10.96 -7.46
C GLY A 75 0.59 11.84 -6.27
N THR A 76 1.58 12.43 -5.61
CA THR A 76 1.37 13.31 -4.45
C THR A 76 0.61 14.58 -4.83
N SER A 77 1.00 15.26 -5.91
CA SER A 77 0.29 16.46 -6.38
C SER A 77 -1.17 16.16 -6.72
N ARG A 78 -1.44 15.02 -7.38
CA ARG A 78 -2.82 14.60 -7.67
C ARG A 78 -3.61 14.34 -6.39
N ASN A 79 -3.05 13.61 -5.43
CA ASN A 79 -3.71 13.35 -4.16
C ASN A 79 -4.02 14.65 -3.40
N PHE A 80 -3.07 15.59 -3.41
CA PHE A 80 -3.26 16.91 -2.82
C PHE A 80 -4.37 17.69 -3.52
N SER A 81 -4.38 17.72 -4.86
CA SER A 81 -5.44 18.39 -5.62
C SER A 81 -6.82 17.82 -5.28
N TYR A 82 -6.97 16.49 -5.23
CA TYR A 82 -8.25 15.89 -4.85
C TYR A 82 -8.65 16.20 -3.41
N THR A 83 -7.69 16.18 -2.47
CA THR A 83 -7.95 16.56 -1.07
C THR A 83 -8.45 18.00 -0.97
N VAL A 84 -7.82 18.94 -1.69
CA VAL A 84 -8.26 20.34 -1.70
C VAL A 84 -9.63 20.49 -2.35
N THR A 85 -9.87 19.82 -3.47
CA THR A 85 -11.18 19.83 -4.14
C THR A 85 -12.29 19.28 -3.23
N ASP A 86 -12.04 18.18 -2.53
CA ASP A 86 -12.96 17.59 -1.55
C ASP A 86 -13.30 18.59 -0.44
N LEU A 87 -12.29 19.24 0.15
CA LEU A 87 -12.46 20.26 1.19
C LEU A 87 -13.21 21.51 0.71
N LEU A 88 -13.11 21.88 -0.57
CA LEU A 88 -13.79 23.06 -1.13
C LEU A 88 -15.26 22.79 -1.46
N HIS A 89 -15.65 21.53 -1.68
CA HIS A 89 -17.01 21.11 -2.04
C HIS A 89 -17.76 20.44 -0.88
N HIS A 90 -17.14 20.38 0.29
CA HIS A 90 -17.70 19.93 1.56
C HIS A 90 -17.74 21.07 2.57
#